data_AF-A0A3S4HHC8-F1
#
_entry.id   AF-A0A3S4HHC8-F1
#
_cell.length_a   1.000
_cell.length_b   1.000
_cell.length_c   1.000
_cell.angle_alpha   90.00
_cell.angle_beta   90.00
_cell.angle_gamma   90.00
#
_symmetry.space_group_name_H-M   'P 1'
#
loop_
_entity.id
_entity.type
_entity.pdbx_description
1 polymer ?
#
loop_
_entity_poly.entity_id
_entity_poly.type
_entity_poly.pdbx_seq_one_letter_code
_entity_poly.pdbx_strand_id
1 'polypeptide(L)' 'MKRGDAVSIVARQDGIEVTSAGEALANGRQGEVIRVRNTSSNKIINARVSAQGEVAPLE' A
#
# COMPACT_ATOMS: atom_id res chain seq x y z
N MET A 1 -4.07 -10.31 -2.51
CA MET A 1 -2.87 -9.87 -1.75
C MET A 1 -2.81 -10.64 -0.45
N LYS A 2 -1.62 -11.06 -0.01
CA LYS A 2 -1.42 -11.83 1.23
C LYS A 2 -0.55 -11.05 2.21
N ARG A 3 -0.57 -11.41 3.49
CA ARG A 3 0.41 -10.90 4.45
C ARG A 3 1.83 -11.32 4.05
N GLY A 4 2.78 -10.40 4.12
CA GLY A 4 4.18 -10.53 3.71
C GLY A 4 4.43 -10.28 2.22
N ASP A 5 3.39 -9.96 1.45
CA ASP A 5 3.52 -9.71 0.01
C ASP A 5 4.18 -8.34 -0.21
N ALA A 6 5.15 -8.29 -1.12
CA ALA A 6 5.77 -7.03 -1.54
C ALA A 6 4.76 -6.23 -2.37
N VAL A 7 4.51 -4.99 -1.98
CA VAL A 7 3.55 -4.10 -2.62
C VAL A 7 4.17 -2.75 -2.94
N SER A 8 3.69 -2.13 -4.01
CA SER A 8 3.99 -0.74 -4.34
C SER A 8 2.89 0.16 -3.81
N ILE A 9 3.28 1.08 -2.93
CA ILE A 9 2.43 2.13 -2.40
C ILE A 9 2.48 3.29 -3.39
N VAL A 10 1.38 3.54 -4.09
CA VAL A 10 1.24 4.65 -5.04
C VAL A 10 0.35 5.71 -4.40
N ALA A 11 0.97 6.77 -3.91
CA ALA A 11 0.29 7.93 -3.35
C ALA A 11 0.20 9.02 -4.40
N ARG A 12 -0.98 9.62 -4.59
CA ARG A 12 -1.15 10.75 -5.50
C ARG A 12 -1.72 11.94 -4.74
N GLN A 13 -0.91 12.99 -4.55
CA GLN A 13 -1.29 14.18 -3.81
C GLN A 13 -0.91 15.43 -4.61
N ASP A 14 -1.86 16.33 -4.86
CA ASP A 14 -1.63 17.61 -5.55
C ASP A 14 -0.90 17.51 -6.90
N GLY A 15 -1.16 16.44 -7.66
CA GLY A 15 -0.50 16.18 -8.95
C GLY A 15 0.88 15.53 -8.85
N ILE A 16 1.37 15.27 -7.64
CA ILE A 16 2.60 14.54 -7.37
C ILE A 16 2.24 13.06 -7.13
N GLU A 17 2.88 12.17 -7.88
CA GLU A 17 2.79 10.73 -7.68
C GLU A 17 4.05 10.25 -6.95
N VAL A 18 3.86 9.64 -5.79
CA VAL A 18 4.93 9.08 -4.97
C VAL A 18 4.75 7.58 -4.93
N THR A 19 5.71 6.86 -5.47
CA THR A 19 5.78 5.41 -5.42
C THR A 19 6.77 4.98 -4.35
N SER A 20 6.34 4.14 -3.42
CA SER A 20 7.17 3.62 -2.34
C SER A 20 7.03 2.11 -2.22
N ALA A 21 8.13 1.44 -1.84
CA ALA A 21 8.08 0.03 -1.51
C ALA A 21 7.37 -0.19 -0.16
N GLY A 22 6.52 -1.20 -0.11
CA GLY A 22 5.78 -1.60 1.07
C GLY A 22 5.66 -3.11 1.17
N GLU A 23 5.25 -3.56 2.36
CA GLU A 23 4.94 -4.94 2.67
C GLU A 23 3.53 -5.01 3.22
N ALA A 24 2.69 -5.84 2.61
CA ALA A 24 1.32 -6.07 3.09
C ALA A 24 1.36 -6.77 4.45
N LEU A 25 0.85 -6.14 5.50
CA LEU A 25 0.79 -6.75 6.83
C LEU A 25 -0.46 -7.60 7.04
N ALA A 26 -1.42 -7.53 6.12
CA ALA A 26 -2.67 -8.27 6.16
C ALA A 26 -3.03 -8.80 4.76
N ASN A 27 -3.89 -9.81 4.74
CA ASN A 27 -4.47 -10.31 3.50
C ASN A 27 -5.57 -9.33 3.05
N GLY A 28 -5.61 -9.05 1.76
CA GLY A 28 -6.57 -8.10 1.19
C GLY A 28 -6.98 -8.49 -0.22
N ARG A 29 -8.21 -8.14 -0.56
CA ARG A 29 -8.74 -8.24 -1.92
C ARG A 29 -8.77 -6.86 -2.57
N GLN A 30 -8.91 -6.84 -3.89
CA GLN A 30 -9.03 -5.59 -4.64
C GLN A 30 -10.18 -4.73 -4.08
N GLY A 31 -9.90 -3.46 -3.84
CA GLY A 31 -10.84 -2.53 -3.22
C GLY A 31 -10.92 -2.61 -1.69
N GLU A 32 -10.25 -3.56 -1.05
CA GLU A 32 -10.23 -3.69 0.41
C GLU A 32 -9.11 -2.86 1.03
N VAL A 33 -9.31 -2.42 2.27
CA VAL A 33 -8.33 -1.65 3.03
C VAL A 33 -7.54 -2.58 3.92
N ILE A 34 -6.23 -2.61 3.72
CA ILE A 34 -5.31 -3.39 4.53
C ILE A 34 -4.24 -2.51 5.16
N ARG A 35 -3.59 -3.03 6.20
CA ARG A 35 -2.39 -2.41 6.76
C ARG A 35 -1.19 -2.78 5.91
N VAL A 36 -0.40 -1.78 5.57
CA VAL A 36 0.83 -1.92 4.79
C VAL A 36 1.94 -1.25 5.56
N ARG A 37 3.08 -1.92 5.67
CA ARG A 37 4.29 -1.32 6.21
C ARG A 37 5.08 -0.72 5.06
N ASN A 38 5.29 0.58 5.07
CA ASN A 38 6.24 1.21 4.17
C ASN A 38 7.65 0.79 4.58
N THR A 39 8.38 0.11 3.71
CA THR A 39 9.74 -0.39 4.02
C THR A 39 10.79 0.71 3.97
N SER A 40 10.52 1.80 3.24
CA SER A 40 11.38 2.98 3.16
C SER A 40 11.37 3.78 4.48
N SER A 41 10.20 4.02 5.05
CA SER A 41 10.04 4.82 6.29
C SER A 41 9.74 4.01 7.54
N ASN A 42 9.60 2.68 7.43
CA ASN A 42 9.17 1.79 8.52
C ASN A 42 7.82 2.12 9.17
N LYS A 43 7.02 3.01 8.56
CA LYS A 43 5.69 3.39 9.04
C LYS A 43 4.65 2.39 8.59
N ILE A 44 3.67 2.11 9.46
CA ILE A 44 2.48 1.33 9.12
C ILE A 44 1.37 2.30 8.74
N ILE A 45 0.81 2.11 7.54
CA ILE A 45 -0.27 2.92 7.00
C ILE A 45 -1.44 2.04 6.55
N ASN A 46 -2.62 2.63 6.48
CA ASN A 46 -3.79 2.00 5.89
C ASN A 46 -3.79 2.33 4.39
N ALA A 47 -3.82 1.29 3.56
CA ALA A 47 -3.84 1.45 2.12
C ALA A 47 -4.92 0.54 1.52
N ARG A 48 -5.60 1.06 0.51
CA ARG A 48 -6.60 0.34 -0.27
C ARG A 48 -5.91 -0.39 -1.41
N VAL A 49 -6.21 -1.68 -1.59
CA VAL A 49 -5.68 -2.47 -2.69
C VAL A 49 -6.26 -1.97 -4.00
N SER A 50 -5.43 -1.36 -4.84
CA SER A 50 -5.83 -0.86 -6.15
C SER A 50 -5.76 -1.97 -7.19
N ALA A 51 -4.63 -2.69 -7.19
CA ALA A 51 -4.35 -3.82 -8.08
C ALA A 51 -3.49 -4.88 -7.36
N GLN A 52 -3.19 -5.97 -8.07
CA GLN A 52 -2.36 -7.04 -7.52
C GLN A 52 -0.93 -6.53 -7.34
N GLY A 53 -0.48 -6.39 -6.09
CA GLY A 53 0.83 -5.80 -5.77
C GLY A 53 0.85 -4.28 -5.69
N GLU A 54 -0.29 -3.59 -5.85
CA GLU A 54 -0.38 -2.13 -5.76
C GLU A 54 -1.44 -1.68 -4.76
N VAL A 55 -1.07 -0.71 -3.94
CA VAL A 55 -1.94 -0.14 -2.91
C VAL A 55 -1.90 1.38 -2.97
N ALA A 56 -3.06 2.00 -2.76
CA ALA A 56 -3.20 3.44 -2.64
C ALA A 56 -3.40 3.79 -1.15
N PRO A 57 -2.57 4.65 -0.55
CA PRO A 57 -2.81 5.11 0.81
C PRO A 57 -4.16 5.83 0.90
N LEU A 58 -4.84 5.65 2.04
CA LEU A 58 -6.02 6.44 2.37
C LEU A 58 -5.54 7.63 3.21
N GLU A 59 -5.86 8.85 2.76
CA GLU A 59 -5.72 10.08 3.54
C GLU A 59 -6.90 10.27 4.50
#